data_AF-A0A235HPW2-F1
#
_entry.id   AF-A0A235HPW2-F1
#
_cell.length_a   1.000
_cell.length_b   1.000
_cell.length_c   1.000
_cell.angle_alpha   90.00
_cell.angle_beta   90.00
_cell.angle_gamma   90.00
#
_symmetry.space_group_name_H-M   'P 1'
#
loop_
_entity.id
_entity.type
_entity.pdbx_description
1 polymer ?
#
loop_
_entity_poly.entity_id
_entity_poly.type
_entity_poly.pdbx_seq_one_letter_code
_entity_poly.pdbx_strand_id
1 'polypeptide(L)'
;MGASEIAKVVTGGKTSYAYSFNPTASGITASDDGISYSAYYTWNTPLYIPPTPPLKSVPEPSVMLGLLGVAGVFATQRKFKKASI
;
A
#
# COMPACT_ATOMS: atom_id res chain seq x y z
N MET A 1 22.95 25.50 -4.14
CA MET A 1 22.75 24.03 -4.17
C MET A 1 22.37 23.60 -2.75
N GLY A 2 21.30 22.83 -2.58
CA GLY A 2 20.86 22.33 -1.27
C GLY A 2 21.02 20.81 -1.19
N ALA A 3 21.26 20.29 0.01
CA ALA A 3 21.43 18.86 0.26
C ALA A 3 20.34 18.36 1.22
N SER A 4 19.91 17.12 1.05
CA SER A 4 19.08 16.45 2.03
C SER A 4 19.85 16.20 3.33
N GLU A 5 19.12 16.01 4.42
CA GLU A 5 19.67 15.31 5.60
C GLU A 5 20.14 13.90 5.21
N ILE A 6 21.14 13.39 5.93
CA ILE A 6 21.62 12.01 5.78
C ILE A 6 20.93 11.14 6.83
N ALA A 7 20.21 10.13 6.39
CA ALA A 7 19.55 9.17 7.27
C ALA A 7 20.14 7.77 7.12
N LYS A 8 20.40 7.07 8.24
CA LYS A 8 20.71 5.64 8.23
C LYS A 8 19.43 4.84 8.03
N VAL A 9 19.39 3.98 7.03
CA VAL A 9 18.24 3.13 6.72
C VAL A 9 18.66 1.67 6.78
N VAL A 10 17.85 0.83 7.42
CA VAL A 10 18.07 -0.62 7.48
C VAL A 10 16.88 -1.32 6.85
N THR A 11 17.10 -1.99 5.72
CA THR A 11 16.05 -2.69 4.96
C THR A 11 16.58 -4.03 4.46
N GLY A 12 15.81 -5.12 4.65
CA GLY A 12 16.23 -6.46 4.23
C GLY A 12 17.56 -6.91 4.87
N GLY A 13 17.83 -6.48 6.11
CA GLY A 13 19.09 -6.78 6.82
C GLY A 13 20.32 -6.01 6.34
N LYS A 14 20.19 -5.13 5.33
CA LYS A 14 21.29 -4.29 4.83
C LYS A 14 21.16 -2.87 5.35
N THR A 15 22.30 -2.27 5.71
CA THR A 15 22.39 -0.86 6.10
C THR A 15 22.79 -0.02 4.90
N SER A 16 22.06 1.08 4.67
CA SER A 16 22.33 2.09 3.65
C SER A 16 22.24 3.49 4.27
N TYR A 17 22.86 4.49 3.63
CA TYR A 17 22.67 5.90 3.97
C TYR A 17 21.85 6.57 2.87
N ALA A 18 20.67 7.05 3.23
CA ALA A 18 19.77 7.77 2.34
C ALA A 18 20.15 9.24 2.32
N TYR A 19 20.50 9.75 1.13
CA TYR A 19 20.75 11.16 0.88
C TYR A 19 20.54 11.49 -0.60
N SER A 20 20.30 12.76 -0.90
CA SER A 20 20.20 13.29 -2.26
C SER A 20 20.65 14.75 -2.34
N PHE A 21 21.30 15.10 -3.45
CA PHE A 21 21.63 16.48 -3.82
C PHE A 21 20.73 17.01 -4.93
N ASN A 22 19.75 16.22 -5.36
CA ASN A 22 18.80 16.55 -6.40
C ASN A 22 17.47 16.94 -5.74
N PRO A 23 17.19 18.23 -5.57
CA PRO A 23 15.92 18.70 -5.03
C PRO A 23 14.80 18.54 -6.06
N THR A 24 13.62 18.11 -5.60
CA THR A 24 12.39 18.22 -6.36
C THR A 24 11.54 19.34 -5.77
N ALA A 25 11.07 20.26 -6.61
CA ALA A 25 10.19 21.34 -6.17
C ALA A 25 8.93 20.77 -5.50
N SER A 26 8.62 21.19 -4.28
CA SER A 26 7.42 20.71 -3.58
C SER A 26 6.13 21.29 -4.13
N GLY A 27 6.21 22.40 -4.88
CA GLY A 27 5.05 23.20 -5.29
C GLY A 27 4.46 24.06 -4.16
N ILE A 28 5.07 24.05 -2.97
CA ILE A 28 4.67 24.87 -1.82
C ILE A 28 5.61 26.07 -1.74
N THR A 29 5.01 27.26 -1.70
CA THR A 29 5.69 28.52 -1.41
C THR A 29 5.36 28.98 0.00
N ALA A 30 6.30 29.65 0.65
CA ALA A 30 6.03 30.28 1.93
C ALA A 30 5.02 31.42 1.77
N SER A 31 4.15 31.61 2.76
CA SER A 31 3.03 32.57 2.70
C SER A 31 3.46 34.02 2.92
N ASP A 32 4.64 34.23 3.50
CA ASP A 32 5.20 35.53 3.86
C ASP A 32 5.92 36.22 2.70
N ASP A 33 6.58 35.46 1.82
CA ASP A 33 7.30 36.02 0.67
C ASP A 33 6.85 35.46 -0.69
N GLY A 34 6.06 34.38 -0.72
CA GLY A 34 5.63 33.72 -1.96
C GLY A 34 6.78 33.11 -2.78
N ILE A 35 8.01 33.12 -2.26
CA ILE A 35 9.25 32.78 -2.98
C ILE A 35 10.02 31.68 -2.26
N SER A 36 10.02 31.63 -0.93
CA SER A 36 10.75 30.62 -0.17
C SER A 36 10.20 29.23 -0.47
N TYR A 37 10.98 28.49 -1.26
CA TYR A 37 10.64 27.14 -1.71
C TYR A 37 10.94 26.11 -0.63
N SER A 38 9.99 25.20 -0.38
CA SER A 38 10.34 23.90 0.16
C SER A 38 10.69 22.97 -1.02
N ALA A 39 11.81 22.28 -0.93
CA ALA A 39 12.12 21.18 -1.83
C ALA A 39 12.04 19.89 -1.04
N TYR A 40 11.55 18.82 -1.65
CA TYR A 40 11.66 17.49 -1.08
C TYR A 40 12.76 16.72 -1.79
N TYR A 41 13.46 15.90 -1.03
CA TYR A 41 14.56 15.09 -1.50
C TYR A 41 14.13 13.63 -1.48
N THR A 42 14.16 13.00 -2.64
CA THR A 42 13.83 11.58 -2.77
C THR A 42 15.10 10.75 -2.78
N TRP A 43 14.99 9.57 -2.19
CA TRP A 43 16.02 8.55 -2.24
C TRP A 43 15.38 7.19 -2.53
N ASN A 44 15.99 6.44 -3.43
CA ASN A 44 15.58 5.09 -3.77
C ASN A 44 16.55 4.12 -3.12
N THR A 45 16.03 3.11 -2.41
CA THR A 45 16.84 2.03 -1.84
C THR A 45 17.56 1.26 -2.95
N PRO A 46 18.88 1.42 -3.15
CA PRO A 46 19.58 0.66 -4.16
C PRO A 46 19.55 -0.82 -3.74
N LEU A 47 19.16 -1.71 -4.67
CA LEU A 47 19.20 -3.16 -4.50
C LEU A 47 18.18 -3.75 -3.49
N TYR A 48 17.23 -2.96 -2.98
CA TYR A 48 16.10 -3.53 -2.24
C TYR A 48 15.00 -3.97 -3.21
N ILE A 49 14.89 -5.28 -3.37
CA ILE A 49 13.73 -5.91 -4.00
C ILE A 49 12.84 -6.34 -2.83
N PRO A 50 11.63 -5.77 -2.65
CA PRO A 50 10.73 -6.26 -1.63
C PRO A 50 10.46 -7.74 -1.89
N PRO A 51 10.42 -8.60 -0.84
CA PRO A 51 10.05 -9.99 -1.05
C PRO A 51 8.69 -10.02 -1.72
N THR A 52 8.57 -10.80 -2.80
CA THR A 52 7.28 -11.04 -3.43
C THR A 52 6.33 -11.50 -2.32
N PRO A 53 5.21 -10.80 -2.07
CA PRO A 53 4.26 -11.26 -1.09
C PRO A 53 3.91 -12.71 -1.46
N PRO A 54 3.82 -13.62 -0.47
CA PRO A 54 3.48 -14.99 -0.77
C PRO A 54 2.21 -14.97 -1.62
N LEU A 55 2.21 -15.71 -2.74
CA LEU A 55 1.01 -15.94 -3.54
C LEU A 55 0.01 -16.65 -2.64
N LYS A 56 -0.73 -15.87 -1.86
CA LYS A 56 -1.77 -16.38 -1.01
C LYS A 56 -2.87 -16.77 -1.98
N SER A 57 -3.07 -18.08 -2.14
CA SER A 57 -4.23 -18.61 -2.87
C SER A 57 -5.47 -18.20 -2.08
N VAL A 58 -5.99 -17.02 -2.40
CA VAL A 58 -7.27 -16.53 -1.91
C VAL A 58 -8.29 -16.96 -2.95
N PRO A 59 -9.41 -17.58 -2.53
CA PRO A 59 -10.48 -17.90 -3.47
C PRO A 59 -10.92 -16.64 -4.22
N GLU A 60 -11.15 -16.78 -5.52
CA GLU A 60 -11.66 -15.67 -6.32
C GLU A 60 -13.01 -15.17 -5.75
N PRO A 61 -13.28 -13.85 -5.77
CA PRO A 61 -14.54 -13.30 -5.26
C PRO A 61 -15.79 -14.01 -5.80
N SER A 62 -15.76 -14.41 -7.08
CA SER A 62 -16.85 -15.15 -7.72
C SER A 62 -17.11 -16.52 -7.09
N VAL A 63 -16.06 -17.23 -6.66
CA VAL A 63 -16.18 -18.53 -5.98
C VAL A 63 -16.85 -18.34 -4.62
N MET A 64 -16.47 -17.31 -3.88
CA MET A 64 -17.10 -16.96 -2.60
C MET A 64 -18.57 -16.56 -2.76
N LEU A 65 -18.87 -15.72 -3.73
CA LEU A 65 -20.26 -15.32 -4.03
C LEU A 65 -21.11 -16.51 -4.47
N GLY A 66 -20.56 -17.43 -5.28
CA GLY A 66 -21.22 -18.66 -5.68
C GLY A 66 -21.56 -19.55 -4.49
N LEU A 67 -20.60 -19.78 -3.59
CA LEU A 67 -20.79 -20.55 -2.36
C LEU A 67 -21.86 -19.93 -1.44
N LEU A 68 -21.82 -18.62 -1.25
CA LEU A 68 -22.82 -17.89 -0.46
C LEU A 68 -24.22 -17.96 -1.08
N GLY A 69 -24.32 -17.84 -2.41
CA GLY A 69 -25.57 -17.99 -3.14
C GLY A 69 -26.20 -19.37 -2.93
N VAL A 70 -25.41 -20.44 -3.10
CA VAL A 70 -25.86 -21.82 -2.89
C VAL A 70 -26.31 -22.02 -1.43
N ALA A 71 -25.49 -21.63 -0.46
CA ALA A 71 -25.83 -21.75 0.96
C ALA A 71 -27.13 -20.99 1.32
N GLY A 72 -27.34 -19.80 0.74
CA GLY A 72 -28.56 -19.01 0.91
C GLY A 72 -29.83 -19.72 0.40
N VAL A 73 -29.75 -20.38 -0.76
CA VAL A 73 -30.86 -21.17 -1.31
C VAL A 73 -31.21 -22.35 -0.40
N PHE A 74 -30.22 -23.11 0.04
CA PHE A 74 -30.48 -24.25 0.94
C PHE A 74 -31.04 -23.81 2.30
N ALA A 75 -30.54 -22.71 2.86
CA ALA A 75 -31.03 -22.19 4.13
C ALA A 75 -32.49 -21.72 4.05
N THR A 76 -32.85 -21.02 2.98
CA THR A 76 -34.24 -20.55 2.76
C THR A 76 -35.19 -21.73 2.51
N GLN A 77 -34.83 -22.70 1.67
CA GLN A 77 -35.63 -23.91 1.45
C GLN A 77 -35.87 -24.71 2.75
N ARG A 78 -34.85 -24.84 3.60
CA ARG A 78 -34.99 -25.51 4.90
C ARG A 78 -35.98 -24.79 5.82
N LYS A 79 -35.99 -23.45 5.82
CA LYS A 79 -36.95 -22.66 6.59
C LYS A 79 -38.37 -22.82 6.05
N PHE A 80 -38.57 -22.76 4.74
CA PHE A 80 -39.90 -22.97 4.13
C PHE A 80 -40.46 -24.36 4.42
N LYS A 81 -39.65 -25.43 4.30
CA LYS A 81 -40.11 -26.79 4.63
C LYS A 81 -40.51 -26.94 6.10
N LYS A 82 -39.81 -26.27 7.03
CA LYS A 82 -40.16 -26.30 8.47
C LYS A 82 -41.40 -25.48 8.80
N ALA A 83 -41.69 -24.42 8.04
CA ALA A 83 -42.87 -23.57 8.25
C ALA A 83 -44.14 -24.11 7.57
N SER A 84 -43.99 -25.05 6.63
CA SER A 84 -45.08 -25.67 5.87
C SER A 84 -45.52 -27.03 6.44
N ILE A 85 -44.99 -27.43 7.59
CA ILE A 85 -45.38 -28.60 8.40
C ILE A 85 -45.96 -28.06 9.70
#